data_AF-A0A8I0G9F5-F1
#
_entry.id   AF-A0A8I0G9F5-F1
#
_cell.length_a   1.000
_cell.length_b   1.000
_cell.length_c   1.000
_cell.angle_alpha   90.00
_cell.angle_beta   90.00
_cell.angle_gamma   90.00
#
_symmetry.space_group_name_H-M   'P 1'
#
loop_
_entity.id
_entity.type
_entity.pdbx_description
1 polymer ?
#
loop_
_entity_poly.entity_id
_entity_poly.type
_entity_poly.pdbx_seq_one_letter_code
_entity_poly.pdbx_strand_id
1 'polypeptide(L)'
;MPGYTPASESPGAGVTATPHTGSLPRIDPNEVPVSLASTGRIEAVRSPLTSHKTTSSGSLPKVRTRARAKSTRAGWIPDQHGAWAMMLVPFWCGVAWSHMRAATLALFALWFVGYFCFYSTSLWIRSGRRERYWPPVRTYGIVTLILGAITVLVAPPVLEWAIAFAPLVAIMAWQSWRKRERSLLARTSTILASGLMCLVAYDLGTGFTRLGLGASWLQHSAGESILAVTASPPHSVLEGWAWVTFLACALTAYFWSTVPYVKTLVRERSSRGYLVFSVLAHVVITIGAGMCALAGWCSPLLPILWLALTVRAIALPAWSRRTGKRVAPKTIGWSEVIVTIAMLLVLHV
;
A
#
# COMPACT_ATOMS: atom_id res chain seq x y z
N MET A 1 42.88 29.66 -64.75
CA MET A 1 44.02 30.54 -64.45
C MET A 1 43.81 31.16 -63.08
N PRO A 2 44.75 31.04 -62.13
CA PRO A 2 45.56 29.87 -61.73
C PRO A 2 45.14 29.38 -60.31
N GLY A 3 45.70 28.35 -59.68
CA GLY A 3 46.88 27.54 -60.00
C GLY A 3 46.82 26.14 -59.36
N TYR A 4 47.91 25.38 -59.48
CA TYR A 4 47.92 23.91 -59.50
C TYR A 4 48.91 23.31 -58.46
N THR A 5 48.61 22.06 -58.06
CA THR A 5 49.34 20.96 -57.35
C THR A 5 50.89 20.86 -57.46
N PRO A 6 51.63 19.92 -56.79
CA PRO A 6 51.29 18.56 -56.27
C PRO A 6 51.69 18.33 -54.78
N ALA A 7 51.81 17.14 -54.16
CA ALA A 7 51.76 15.70 -54.52
C ALA A 7 51.20 14.87 -53.32
N SER A 8 51.19 13.52 -53.21
CA SER A 8 51.64 12.37 -54.03
C SER A 8 50.76 11.12 -53.78
N GLU A 9 50.63 10.24 -54.78
CA GLU A 9 49.98 8.91 -54.73
C GLU A 9 50.93 7.87 -54.04
N SER A 10 50.67 6.56 -53.83
CA SER A 10 49.60 5.56 -54.09
C SER A 10 49.86 4.33 -53.15
N PRO A 11 49.30 3.10 -53.30
CA PRO A 11 48.01 2.63 -53.83
C PRO A 11 47.29 1.62 -52.86
N GLY A 12 46.10 1.10 -53.22
CA GLY A 12 45.62 -0.18 -52.68
C GLY A 12 44.10 -0.39 -52.64
N ALA A 13 43.59 -1.29 -53.50
CA ALA A 13 42.21 -1.80 -53.48
C ALA A 13 41.85 -2.49 -52.14
N GLY A 14 40.58 -2.69 -51.73
CA GLY A 14 39.29 -2.53 -52.39
C GLY A 14 38.29 -3.59 -51.86
N VAL A 15 37.11 -3.69 -52.49
CA VAL A 15 36.07 -4.73 -52.29
C VAL A 15 35.05 -4.52 -51.14
N THR A 16 33.78 -4.52 -51.56
CA THR A 16 32.52 -4.48 -50.80
C THR A 16 32.09 -5.83 -50.20
N ALA A 17 31.32 -5.81 -49.11
CA ALA A 17 30.51 -6.97 -48.68
C ALA A 17 29.15 -6.54 -48.08
N THR A 18 28.09 -7.23 -48.50
CA THR A 18 26.66 -7.07 -48.14
C THR A 18 26.24 -7.98 -46.96
N PRO A 19 25.02 -7.85 -46.38
CA PRO A 19 24.78 -8.30 -45.00
C PRO A 19 24.53 -9.81 -44.84
N HIS A 20 25.00 -10.38 -43.73
CA HIS A 20 24.76 -11.77 -43.36
C HIS A 20 23.42 -12.01 -42.68
N THR A 21 22.50 -12.67 -43.38
CA THR A 21 21.54 -13.60 -42.77
C THR A 21 22.19 -14.98 -42.60
N GLY A 22 22.25 -15.49 -41.38
CA GLY A 22 22.80 -16.82 -41.08
C GLY A 22 22.13 -17.45 -39.87
N SER A 23 21.55 -18.64 -40.06
CA SER A 23 20.86 -19.42 -39.02
C SER A 23 21.83 -20.02 -38.00
N LEU A 24 21.51 -19.92 -36.70
CA LEU A 24 22.26 -20.57 -35.63
C LEU A 24 22.18 -22.12 -35.73
N PRO A 25 23.30 -22.85 -35.63
CA PRO A 25 23.29 -24.31 -35.58
C PRO A 25 22.61 -24.86 -34.31
N ARG A 26 21.92 -25.99 -34.47
CA ARG A 26 21.29 -26.73 -33.37
C ARG A 26 22.32 -27.67 -32.74
N ILE A 27 22.68 -27.44 -31.48
CA ILE A 27 23.61 -28.29 -30.73
C ILE A 27 22.89 -29.58 -30.31
N ASP A 28 23.45 -30.74 -30.63
CA ASP A 28 22.98 -32.05 -30.18
C ASP A 28 23.63 -32.41 -28.82
N PRO A 29 22.88 -32.81 -27.77
CA PRO A 29 23.46 -32.98 -26.42
C PRO A 29 24.40 -34.17 -26.22
N ASN A 30 24.65 -35.02 -27.23
CA ASN A 30 25.29 -36.33 -27.06
C ASN A 30 26.71 -36.48 -27.66
N GLU A 31 27.29 -35.43 -28.24
CA GLU A 31 28.67 -35.49 -28.75
C GLU A 31 29.71 -35.01 -27.70
N VAL A 32 30.63 -35.91 -27.33
CA VAL A 32 31.77 -35.62 -26.46
C VAL A 32 33.03 -35.47 -27.34
N PRO A 33 33.74 -34.33 -27.34
CA PRO A 33 34.94 -34.15 -28.15
C PRO A 33 36.09 -35.03 -27.65
N VAL A 34 36.54 -35.96 -28.49
CA VAL A 34 37.75 -36.76 -28.25
C VAL A 34 38.97 -35.97 -28.73
N SER A 35 39.85 -35.60 -27.80
CA SER A 35 41.14 -34.96 -28.11
C SER A 35 42.26 -36.00 -28.16
N LEU A 36 42.91 -36.15 -29.32
CA LEU A 36 44.02 -37.09 -29.55
C LEU A 36 45.36 -36.35 -29.71
N ALA A 37 46.29 -36.54 -28.77
CA ALA A 37 47.76 -36.39 -28.86
C ALA A 37 48.37 -36.20 -27.45
N SER A 38 49.62 -36.55 -27.13
CA SER A 38 50.56 -37.55 -27.66
C SER A 38 51.77 -37.61 -26.69
N THR A 39 52.52 -38.73 -26.68
CA THR A 39 53.81 -38.97 -25.98
C THR A 39 53.85 -38.94 -24.44
N GLY A 40 54.46 -39.97 -23.82
CA GLY A 40 54.80 -39.93 -22.38
C GLY A 40 54.90 -41.29 -21.66
N ARG A 41 55.98 -42.06 -21.92
CA ARG A 41 56.63 -43.12 -21.11
C ARG A 41 55.81 -43.86 -20.00
N ILE A 42 55.72 -45.19 -20.12
CA ILE A 42 55.13 -46.07 -19.11
C ILE A 42 56.11 -46.31 -17.96
N GLU A 43 55.70 -46.01 -16.72
CA GLU A 43 56.25 -46.59 -15.50
C GLU A 43 55.12 -47.21 -14.67
N ALA A 44 55.35 -48.42 -14.15
CA ALA A 44 54.34 -49.19 -13.42
C ALA A 44 54.51 -49.01 -11.90
N VAL A 45 53.52 -48.39 -11.25
CA VAL A 45 53.37 -48.42 -9.79
C VAL A 45 52.00 -49.01 -9.46
N ARG A 46 51.98 -49.94 -8.49
CA ARG A 46 50.84 -50.82 -8.20
C ARG A 46 50.06 -50.34 -6.97
N SER A 47 48.76 -50.67 -6.95
CA SER A 47 47.84 -50.80 -5.78
C SER A 47 46.90 -49.61 -5.52
N PRO A 48 45.76 -49.82 -4.83
CA PRO A 48 44.99 -51.06 -4.61
C PRO A 48 43.52 -50.97 -5.10
N LEU A 49 42.83 -52.12 -5.18
CA LEU A 49 41.39 -52.15 -5.44
C LEU A 49 40.60 -51.45 -4.32
N THR A 50 39.86 -50.40 -4.66
CA THR A 50 38.78 -49.86 -3.81
C THR A 50 37.45 -49.92 -4.57
N SER A 51 36.56 -50.79 -4.09
CA SER A 51 35.22 -50.97 -4.66
C SER A 51 34.33 -49.78 -4.28
N HIS A 52 34.22 -48.79 -5.16
CA HIS A 52 33.16 -47.79 -5.07
C HIS A 52 31.88 -48.30 -5.74
N LYS A 53 30.93 -48.70 -4.90
CA LYS A 53 29.55 -49.03 -5.28
C LYS A 53 28.93 -47.90 -6.12
N THR A 54 28.75 -48.13 -7.41
CA THR A 54 27.87 -47.32 -8.27
C THR A 54 26.41 -47.58 -7.89
N THR A 55 25.85 -46.76 -7.00
CA THR A 55 24.41 -46.72 -6.76
C THR A 55 23.73 -45.83 -7.79
N SER A 56 23.26 -46.43 -8.89
CA SER A 56 22.43 -45.75 -9.89
C SER A 56 21.05 -45.39 -9.34
N SER A 57 20.97 -44.34 -8.52
CA SER A 57 19.69 -43.76 -8.07
C SER A 57 19.20 -42.74 -9.10
N GLY A 58 18.55 -43.24 -10.15
CA GLY A 58 17.86 -42.43 -11.16
C GLY A 58 16.63 -41.71 -10.58
N SER A 59 16.85 -40.72 -9.72
CA SER A 59 15.76 -39.84 -9.27
C SER A 59 15.49 -38.77 -10.33
N LEU A 60 14.44 -38.98 -11.12
CA LEU A 60 13.90 -37.94 -12.00
C LEU A 60 13.61 -36.67 -11.18
N PRO A 61 13.97 -35.47 -11.66
CA PRO A 61 13.74 -34.24 -10.92
C PRO A 61 12.24 -34.06 -10.67
N LYS A 62 11.84 -34.23 -9.41
CA LYS A 62 10.44 -34.22 -8.98
C LYS A 62 9.85 -32.82 -9.21
N VAL A 63 9.20 -32.63 -10.36
CA VAL A 63 8.53 -31.37 -10.73
C VAL A 63 7.50 -31.05 -9.66
N ARG A 64 7.85 -30.12 -8.76
CA ARG A 64 6.97 -29.69 -7.67
C ARG A 64 5.83 -28.89 -8.27
N THR A 65 4.70 -29.53 -8.53
CA THR A 65 3.42 -28.93 -8.98
C THR A 65 2.74 -28.07 -7.89
N ARG A 66 3.53 -27.33 -7.10
CA ARG A 66 3.09 -26.33 -6.12
C ARG A 66 2.72 -25.00 -6.81
N ALA A 67 1.58 -24.93 -7.52
CA ALA A 67 1.08 -23.65 -8.02
C ALA A 67 -0.44 -23.50 -8.23
N ARG A 68 -1.17 -24.54 -8.67
CA ARG A 68 -2.50 -24.33 -9.31
C ARG A 68 -3.58 -23.77 -8.37
N ALA A 69 -3.58 -24.15 -7.09
CA ALA A 69 -4.61 -23.76 -6.11
C ALA A 69 -4.60 -22.26 -5.71
N LYS A 70 -3.49 -21.53 -5.89
CA LYS A 70 -3.46 -20.06 -5.65
C LYS A 70 -4.10 -19.25 -6.79
N SER A 71 -4.47 -19.89 -7.90
CA SER A 71 -4.93 -19.20 -9.10
C SER A 71 -6.39 -18.69 -8.99
N THR A 72 -7.28 -19.42 -8.32
CA THR A 72 -8.73 -19.14 -8.32
C THR A 72 -9.13 -17.92 -7.48
N ARG A 73 -8.40 -17.65 -6.38
CA ARG A 73 -8.65 -16.47 -5.51
C ARG A 73 -8.07 -15.15 -6.05
N ALA A 74 -7.40 -15.18 -7.21
CA ALA A 74 -6.65 -14.04 -7.73
C ALA A 74 -7.58 -12.89 -8.16
N GLY A 75 -7.68 -11.85 -7.33
CA GLY A 75 -8.45 -10.63 -7.60
C GLY A 75 -9.80 -10.53 -6.91
N TRP A 76 -10.20 -11.56 -6.16
CA TRP A 76 -11.40 -11.54 -5.32
C TRP A 76 -11.12 -10.97 -3.92
N ILE A 77 -10.00 -11.33 -3.28
CA ILE A 77 -9.70 -10.90 -1.90
C ILE A 77 -8.41 -10.05 -1.89
N PRO A 78 -8.41 -8.87 -1.22
CA PRO A 78 -7.22 -8.08 -0.96
C PRO A 78 -6.16 -8.82 -0.11
N ASP A 79 -4.91 -8.81 -0.56
CA ASP A 79 -3.76 -9.41 0.14
C ASP A 79 -3.05 -8.44 1.11
N GLN A 80 -3.46 -7.16 1.10
CA GLN A 80 -2.85 -6.09 1.87
C GLN A 80 -3.41 -6.00 3.30
N HIS A 81 -2.82 -6.76 4.21
CA HIS A 81 -3.30 -6.87 5.59
C HIS A 81 -3.31 -5.52 6.36
N GLY A 82 -2.35 -4.63 6.10
CA GLY A 82 -2.31 -3.30 6.70
C GLY A 82 -3.39 -2.33 6.20
N ALA A 83 -4.05 -2.62 5.08
CA ALA A 83 -5.16 -1.80 4.61
C ALA A 83 -6.44 -2.01 5.44
N TRP A 84 -6.61 -3.17 6.10
CA TRP A 84 -7.77 -3.45 6.95
C TRP A 84 -7.88 -2.48 8.11
N ALA A 85 -6.81 -2.27 8.88
CA ALA A 85 -6.82 -1.34 10.01
C ALA A 85 -7.15 0.09 9.54
N MET A 86 -6.47 0.55 8.48
CA MET A 86 -6.71 1.87 7.89
C MET A 86 -8.16 2.07 7.42
N MET A 87 -8.82 1.00 6.95
CA MET A 87 -10.17 1.03 6.40
C MET A 87 -11.27 0.88 7.49
N LEU A 88 -11.03 0.02 8.50
CA LEU A 88 -11.99 -0.28 9.56
C LEU A 88 -11.96 0.77 10.66
N VAL A 89 -10.77 1.18 11.10
CA VAL A 89 -10.59 1.96 12.33
C VAL A 89 -11.25 3.34 12.26
N PRO A 90 -11.02 4.19 11.23
CA PRO A 90 -11.64 5.51 11.18
C PRO A 90 -13.17 5.46 11.16
N PHE A 91 -13.76 4.53 10.40
CA PHE A 91 -15.21 4.32 10.39
C PHE A 91 -15.74 4.00 11.80
N TRP A 92 -15.19 2.98 12.46
CA TRP A 92 -15.65 2.56 13.77
C TRP A 92 -15.36 3.59 14.88
N CYS A 93 -14.33 4.42 14.74
CA CYS A 93 -14.14 5.59 15.60
C CYS A 93 -15.29 6.60 15.47
N GLY A 94 -15.72 6.92 14.26
CA GLY A 94 -16.87 7.82 14.05
C GLY A 94 -18.17 7.28 14.64
N VAL A 95 -18.38 5.95 14.54
CA VAL A 95 -19.51 5.28 15.20
C VAL A 95 -19.38 5.27 16.72
N ALA A 96 -18.17 5.07 17.28
CA ALA A 96 -17.97 5.00 18.73
C ALA A 96 -18.29 6.33 19.45
N TRP A 97 -18.15 7.46 18.76
CA TRP A 97 -18.52 8.79 19.26
C TRP A 97 -19.96 9.20 18.89
N SER A 98 -20.76 8.31 18.28
CA SER A 98 -22.14 8.58 17.87
C SER A 98 -23.06 7.39 18.14
N HIS A 99 -24.30 7.42 17.62
CA HIS A 99 -25.27 6.33 17.81
C HIS A 99 -25.23 5.33 16.66
N MET A 100 -25.33 4.04 17.00
CA MET A 100 -25.54 2.98 16.01
C MET A 100 -26.95 3.10 15.41
N ARG A 101 -27.04 3.45 14.12
CA ARG A 101 -28.30 3.45 13.36
C ARG A 101 -28.31 2.26 12.38
N ALA A 102 -29.49 1.81 11.95
CA ALA A 102 -29.57 0.76 10.92
C ALA A 102 -28.83 1.16 9.62
N ALA A 103 -28.87 2.46 9.27
CA ALA A 103 -28.12 3.05 8.18
C ALA A 103 -26.59 2.87 8.31
N THR A 104 -26.05 2.83 9.54
CA THR A 104 -24.61 2.65 9.81
C THR A 104 -24.11 1.32 9.25
N LEU A 105 -24.91 0.26 9.34
CA LEU A 105 -24.56 -1.05 8.76
C LEU A 105 -24.59 -1.03 7.22
N ALA A 106 -25.55 -0.32 6.62
CA ALA A 106 -25.60 -0.14 5.17
C ALA A 106 -24.39 0.67 4.65
N LEU A 107 -24.05 1.78 5.32
CA LEU A 107 -22.86 2.58 5.00
C LEU A 107 -21.57 1.78 5.18
N PHE A 108 -21.45 0.99 6.27
CA PHE A 108 -20.29 0.13 6.48
C PHE A 108 -20.15 -0.92 5.37
N ALA A 109 -21.26 -1.58 4.99
CA ALA A 109 -21.27 -2.54 3.90
C ALA A 109 -20.90 -1.88 2.56
N LEU A 110 -21.43 -0.69 2.27
CA LEU A 110 -21.09 0.10 1.08
C LEU A 110 -19.59 0.42 1.04
N TRP A 111 -19.04 0.94 2.13
CA TRP A 111 -17.62 1.24 2.28
C TRP A 111 -16.75 -0.01 2.10
N PHE A 112 -17.16 -1.13 2.71
CA PHE A 112 -16.43 -2.38 2.68
C PHE A 112 -16.42 -3.04 1.30
N VAL A 113 -17.57 -3.16 0.66
CA VAL A 113 -17.66 -3.68 -0.72
C VAL A 113 -17.03 -2.70 -1.72
N GLY A 114 -17.14 -1.39 -1.49
CA GLY A 114 -16.50 -0.36 -2.29
C GLY A 114 -14.97 -0.47 -2.31
N TYR A 115 -14.34 -0.78 -1.18
CA TYR A 115 -12.91 -1.07 -1.11
C TYR A 115 -12.51 -2.31 -1.95
N PHE A 116 -13.32 -3.37 -1.93
CA PHE A 116 -13.10 -4.54 -2.79
C PHE A 116 -13.28 -4.20 -4.27
N CYS A 117 -14.33 -3.45 -4.63
CA CYS A 117 -14.55 -2.94 -5.98
C CYS A 117 -13.32 -2.15 -6.48
N PHE A 118 -12.81 -1.23 -5.68
CA PHE A 118 -11.60 -0.46 -5.99
C PHE A 118 -10.36 -1.34 -6.17
N TYR A 119 -10.12 -2.31 -5.27
CA TYR A 119 -9.00 -3.24 -5.37
C TYR A 119 -9.05 -4.10 -6.65
N SER A 120 -10.21 -4.70 -6.93
CA SER A 120 -10.43 -5.53 -8.12
C SER A 120 -10.32 -4.70 -9.41
N THR A 121 -10.86 -3.48 -9.43
CA THR A 121 -10.78 -2.56 -10.58
C THR A 121 -9.34 -2.15 -10.85
N SER A 122 -8.58 -1.80 -9.80
CA SER A 122 -7.15 -1.51 -9.90
C SER A 122 -6.36 -2.72 -10.43
N LEU A 123 -6.72 -3.95 -10.07
CA LEU A 123 -6.10 -5.17 -10.63
C LEU A 123 -6.45 -5.38 -12.11
N TRP A 124 -7.71 -5.18 -12.48
CA TRP A 124 -8.17 -5.30 -13.86
C TRP A 124 -7.43 -4.34 -14.79
N ILE A 125 -7.33 -3.06 -14.43
CA ILE A 125 -6.60 -2.01 -15.16
C ILE A 125 -5.11 -2.35 -15.29
N ARG A 126 -4.46 -2.84 -14.22
CA ARG A 126 -3.01 -3.14 -14.21
C ARG A 126 -2.62 -4.39 -14.99
N SER A 127 -3.47 -5.41 -15.03
CA SER A 127 -3.04 -6.78 -15.36
C SER A 127 -2.97 -7.12 -16.85
N GLY A 128 -3.61 -6.33 -17.71
CA GLY A 128 -3.84 -6.65 -19.14
C GLY A 128 -4.80 -7.83 -19.39
N ARG A 129 -5.01 -8.70 -18.40
CA ARG A 129 -5.81 -9.93 -18.50
C ARG A 129 -7.26 -9.67 -18.12
N ARG A 130 -7.95 -8.91 -18.99
CA ARG A 130 -9.29 -8.36 -18.73
C ARG A 130 -10.28 -9.43 -18.26
N GLU A 131 -10.34 -10.57 -18.95
CA GLU A 131 -11.24 -11.69 -18.64
C GLU A 131 -11.09 -12.23 -17.20
N ARG A 132 -9.86 -12.31 -16.68
CA ARG A 132 -9.59 -12.90 -15.37
C ARG A 132 -10.08 -12.04 -14.20
N TYR A 133 -10.00 -10.72 -14.35
CA TYR A 133 -10.31 -9.77 -13.27
C TYR A 133 -11.66 -9.05 -13.47
N TRP A 134 -12.32 -9.26 -14.62
CA TRP A 134 -13.64 -8.68 -14.90
C TRP A 134 -14.76 -9.22 -13.99
N PRO A 135 -14.87 -10.52 -13.66
CA PRO A 135 -15.96 -11.00 -12.81
C PRO A 135 -15.96 -10.38 -11.40
N PRO A 136 -14.82 -10.27 -10.67
CA PRO A 136 -14.78 -9.52 -9.41
C PRO A 136 -15.22 -8.06 -9.56
N VAL A 137 -14.77 -7.36 -10.62
CA VAL A 137 -15.13 -5.96 -10.88
C VAL A 137 -16.64 -5.81 -11.11
N ARG A 138 -17.25 -6.69 -11.91
CA ARG A 138 -18.69 -6.68 -12.16
C ARG A 138 -19.48 -6.99 -10.89
N THR A 139 -19.12 -8.03 -10.14
CA THR A 139 -19.82 -8.42 -8.92
C THR A 139 -19.74 -7.33 -7.86
N TYR A 140 -18.54 -6.86 -7.52
CA TYR A 140 -18.39 -5.81 -6.51
C TYR A 140 -18.96 -4.47 -7.00
N GLY A 141 -18.86 -4.13 -8.28
CA GLY A 141 -19.49 -2.93 -8.85
C GLY A 141 -21.01 -2.94 -8.71
N ILE A 142 -21.68 -4.04 -9.07
CA ILE A 142 -23.15 -4.17 -8.92
C ILE A 142 -23.55 -4.11 -7.44
N VAL A 143 -22.86 -4.83 -6.56
CA VAL A 143 -23.20 -4.82 -5.12
C VAL A 143 -22.92 -3.44 -4.49
N THR A 144 -21.84 -2.74 -4.87
CA THR A 144 -21.59 -1.35 -4.46
C THR A 144 -22.68 -0.40 -4.96
N LEU A 145 -23.20 -0.56 -6.18
CA LEU A 145 -24.31 0.26 -6.68
C LEU A 145 -25.62 0.00 -5.91
N ILE A 146 -25.95 -1.26 -5.63
CA ILE A 146 -27.14 -1.63 -4.85
C ILE A 146 -27.03 -1.11 -3.41
N LEU A 147 -25.90 -1.32 -2.75
CA LEU A 147 -25.65 -0.80 -1.40
C LEU A 147 -25.66 0.73 -1.40
N GLY A 148 -25.11 1.38 -2.44
CA GLY A 148 -25.14 2.82 -2.62
C GLY A 148 -26.58 3.35 -2.69
N ALA A 149 -27.43 2.74 -3.50
CA ALA A 149 -28.85 3.07 -3.59
C ALA A 149 -29.55 2.88 -2.24
N ILE A 150 -29.31 1.77 -1.52
CA ILE A 150 -29.89 1.51 -0.19
C ILE A 150 -29.43 2.57 0.82
N THR A 151 -28.14 2.90 0.88
CA THR A 151 -27.60 3.92 1.79
C THR A 151 -28.19 5.29 1.50
N VAL A 152 -28.35 5.67 0.23
CA VAL A 152 -28.98 6.94 -0.18
C VAL A 152 -30.48 6.96 0.14
N LEU A 153 -31.21 5.86 -0.06
CA LEU A 153 -32.65 5.79 0.26
C LEU A 153 -32.92 5.87 1.77
N VAL A 154 -32.06 5.27 2.59
CA VAL A 154 -32.21 5.24 4.07
C VAL A 154 -31.61 6.49 4.73
N ALA A 155 -30.60 7.12 4.12
CA ALA A 155 -29.91 8.29 4.66
C ALA A 155 -29.54 9.31 3.55
N PRO A 156 -30.51 9.99 2.92
CA PRO A 156 -30.27 10.89 1.78
C PRO A 156 -29.16 11.95 1.98
N PRO A 157 -29.02 12.61 3.16
CA PRO A 157 -27.98 13.64 3.36
C PRO A 157 -26.53 13.09 3.30
N VAL A 158 -26.33 11.76 3.27
CA VAL A 158 -25.02 11.16 3.00
C VAL A 158 -24.44 11.59 1.65
N LEU A 159 -25.29 11.99 0.69
CA LEU A 159 -24.86 12.49 -0.62
C LEU A 159 -24.06 13.79 -0.55
N GLU A 160 -24.21 14.59 0.49
CA GLU A 160 -23.48 15.85 0.64
C GLU A 160 -21.97 15.61 0.79
N TRP A 161 -21.60 14.52 1.46
CA TRP A 161 -20.20 14.07 1.54
C TRP A 161 -19.62 13.67 0.17
N ALA A 162 -20.45 13.41 -0.85
CA ALA A 162 -19.94 13.17 -2.20
C ALA A 162 -19.14 14.39 -2.72
N ILE A 163 -19.44 15.61 -2.26
CA ILE A 163 -18.66 16.82 -2.58
C ILE A 163 -17.23 16.70 -2.05
N ALA A 164 -17.07 16.24 -0.81
CA ALA A 164 -15.76 16.04 -0.18
C ALA A 164 -15.00 14.81 -0.72
N PHE A 165 -15.71 13.74 -1.08
CA PHE A 165 -15.12 12.56 -1.72
C PHE A 165 -14.76 12.78 -3.20
N ALA A 166 -15.48 13.64 -3.93
CA ALA A 166 -15.27 13.90 -5.36
C ALA A 166 -13.82 14.21 -5.73
N PRO A 167 -13.09 15.18 -5.12
CA PRO A 167 -11.69 15.44 -5.47
C PRO A 167 -10.77 14.24 -5.14
N LEU A 168 -11.04 13.51 -4.05
CA LEU A 168 -10.25 12.33 -3.67
C LEU A 168 -10.40 11.20 -4.71
N VAL A 169 -11.64 10.94 -5.12
CA VAL A 169 -11.97 9.96 -6.18
C VAL A 169 -11.43 10.41 -7.53
N ALA A 170 -11.51 11.69 -7.89
CA ALA A 170 -10.92 12.22 -9.13
C ALA A 170 -9.39 12.03 -9.17
N ILE A 171 -8.68 12.33 -8.08
CA ILE A 171 -7.24 12.08 -7.96
C ILE A 171 -6.94 10.58 -8.12
N MET A 172 -7.72 9.70 -7.50
CA MET A 172 -7.54 8.25 -7.60
C MET A 172 -7.79 7.72 -9.02
N ALA A 173 -8.87 8.15 -9.66
CA ALA A 173 -9.21 7.79 -11.04
C ALA A 173 -8.15 8.29 -12.03
N TRP A 174 -7.70 9.54 -11.90
CA TRP A 174 -6.64 10.12 -12.73
C TRP A 174 -5.31 9.36 -12.58
N GLN A 175 -4.92 9.03 -11.35
CA GLN A 175 -3.68 8.27 -11.09
C GLN A 175 -3.76 6.82 -11.54
N SER A 176 -4.95 6.20 -11.51
CA SER A 176 -5.20 4.88 -12.10
C SER A 176 -5.07 4.93 -13.62
N TRP A 177 -5.72 5.89 -14.28
CA TRP A 177 -5.66 6.07 -15.73
C TRP A 177 -4.24 6.36 -16.22
N ARG A 178 -3.48 7.22 -15.51
CA ARG A 178 -2.06 7.49 -15.79
C ARG A 178 -1.13 6.30 -15.46
N LYS A 179 -1.64 5.17 -14.96
CA LYS A 179 -0.90 3.98 -14.49
C LYS A 179 0.14 4.31 -13.38
N ARG A 180 -0.09 5.39 -12.62
CA ARG A 180 0.79 5.92 -11.55
C ARG A 180 0.32 5.53 -10.14
N GLU A 181 -0.37 4.41 -9.99
CA GLU A 181 -0.97 3.92 -8.74
C GLU A 181 0.04 3.61 -7.61
N ARG A 182 1.35 3.53 -7.90
CA ARG A 182 2.41 3.41 -6.88
C ARG A 182 2.82 4.76 -6.26
N SER A 183 2.26 5.87 -6.74
CA SER A 183 2.49 7.22 -6.21
C SER A 183 2.10 7.34 -4.74
N LEU A 184 2.74 8.27 -4.04
CA LEU A 184 2.29 8.66 -2.70
C LEU A 184 0.90 9.30 -2.77
N LEU A 185 0.63 10.15 -3.77
CA LEU A 185 -0.65 10.84 -3.96
C LEU A 185 -1.87 9.92 -3.97
N ALA A 186 -1.85 8.82 -4.74
CA ALA A 186 -2.99 7.89 -4.77
C ALA A 186 -3.24 7.24 -3.39
N ARG A 187 -2.16 6.93 -2.66
CA ARG A 187 -2.24 6.37 -1.31
C ARG A 187 -2.69 7.41 -0.28
N THR A 188 -2.20 8.65 -0.37
CA THR A 188 -2.67 9.78 0.45
C THR A 188 -4.16 10.02 0.23
N SER A 189 -4.65 10.00 -1.02
CA SER A 189 -6.09 10.10 -1.30
C SER A 189 -6.90 9.00 -0.60
N THR A 190 -6.46 7.73 -0.65
CA THR A 190 -7.14 6.66 0.09
C THR A 190 -7.09 6.80 1.62
N ILE A 191 -6.03 7.41 2.18
CA ILE A 191 -5.94 7.69 3.62
C ILE A 191 -6.89 8.82 4.01
N LEU A 192 -6.90 9.92 3.25
CA LEU A 192 -7.83 11.04 3.42
C LEU A 192 -9.29 10.57 3.30
N ALA A 193 -9.60 9.71 2.33
CA ALA A 193 -10.92 9.12 2.16
C ALA A 193 -11.36 8.28 3.38
N SER A 194 -10.43 7.59 4.04
CA SER A 194 -10.73 6.85 5.27
C SER A 194 -10.88 7.77 6.47
N GLY A 195 -10.03 8.79 6.61
CA GLY A 195 -10.19 9.84 7.63
C GLY A 195 -11.54 10.55 7.51
N LEU A 196 -11.92 10.92 6.28
CA LEU A 196 -13.21 11.51 5.95
C LEU A 196 -14.38 10.58 6.32
N MET A 197 -14.23 9.27 6.13
CA MET A 197 -15.23 8.26 6.53
C MET A 197 -15.47 8.21 8.05
N CYS A 198 -14.53 8.66 8.89
CA CYS A 198 -14.77 8.89 10.32
C CYS A 198 -15.85 9.97 10.53
N LEU A 199 -15.76 11.07 9.78
CA LEU A 199 -16.72 12.17 9.84
C LEU A 199 -18.09 11.74 9.32
N VAL A 200 -18.15 11.02 8.19
CA VAL A 200 -19.43 10.49 7.65
C VAL A 200 -20.12 9.57 8.65
N ALA A 201 -19.38 8.68 9.32
CA ALA A 201 -19.94 7.75 10.28
C ALA A 201 -20.51 8.47 11.52
N TYR A 202 -19.83 9.50 12.01
CA TYR A 202 -20.31 10.35 13.11
C TYR A 202 -21.53 11.21 12.72
N ASP A 203 -21.49 11.83 11.54
CA ASP A 203 -22.60 12.60 10.97
C ASP A 203 -23.86 11.75 10.83
N LEU A 204 -23.72 10.54 10.28
CA LEU A 204 -24.81 9.59 10.16
C LEU A 204 -25.37 9.18 11.53
N GLY A 205 -24.50 8.89 12.52
CA GLY A 205 -24.92 8.48 13.86
C GLY A 205 -25.60 9.59 14.66
N THR A 206 -25.15 10.84 14.53
CA THR A 206 -25.80 12.05 15.07
C THR A 206 -27.04 12.47 14.27
N GLY A 207 -27.38 11.75 13.20
CA GLY A 207 -28.57 12.01 12.39
C GLY A 207 -28.47 13.27 11.56
N PHE A 208 -27.26 13.61 11.08
CA PHE A 208 -26.95 14.79 10.28
C PHE A 208 -27.12 16.13 11.04
N THR A 209 -26.95 16.06 12.37
CA THR A 209 -27.02 17.21 13.28
C THR A 209 -25.68 17.96 13.31
N ARG A 210 -25.57 18.99 12.46
CA ARG A 210 -24.34 19.76 12.21
C ARG A 210 -24.32 21.12 12.93
N LEU A 211 -24.43 21.10 14.26
CA LEU A 211 -24.33 22.32 15.08
C LEU A 211 -22.97 23.00 14.89
N GLY A 212 -22.95 24.34 14.82
CA GLY A 212 -21.75 25.15 14.65
C GLY A 212 -21.21 25.25 13.21
N LEU A 213 -21.59 24.34 12.30
CA LEU A 213 -21.34 24.52 10.86
C LEU A 213 -22.37 25.53 10.33
N GLY A 214 -21.94 26.78 10.12
CA GLY A 214 -22.78 27.95 9.84
C GLY A 214 -23.59 27.95 8.53
N ALA A 215 -23.72 26.81 7.86
CA ALA A 215 -24.57 26.58 6.71
C ALA A 215 -25.88 25.91 7.17
N SER A 216 -26.91 26.70 7.48
CA SER A 216 -28.21 26.20 7.95
C SER A 216 -28.86 25.19 6.98
N TRP A 217 -28.61 25.30 5.68
CA TRP A 217 -29.10 24.38 4.65
C TRP A 217 -28.43 22.99 4.67
N LEU A 218 -27.32 22.81 5.39
CA LEU A 218 -26.68 21.51 5.63
C LEU A 218 -27.21 20.80 6.89
N GLN A 219 -28.08 21.44 7.66
CA GLN A 219 -28.61 20.92 8.92
C GLN A 219 -29.87 20.09 8.65
N HIS A 220 -29.78 18.78 8.88
CA HIS A 220 -30.88 17.85 8.71
C HIS A 220 -31.20 17.27 10.08
N SER A 221 -32.17 17.85 10.80
CA SER A 221 -32.46 17.48 12.18
C SER A 221 -33.26 16.16 12.28
N ALA A 222 -32.59 15.02 12.07
CA ALA A 222 -33.17 13.68 12.18
C ALA A 222 -32.97 13.05 13.58
N GLY A 223 -33.71 13.60 14.56
CA GLY A 223 -33.99 12.95 15.84
C GLY A 223 -32.88 13.04 16.90
N GLU A 224 -33.06 13.99 17.82
CA GLU A 224 -32.84 13.88 19.26
C GLU A 224 -31.69 12.99 19.78
N SER A 225 -30.48 13.55 19.86
CA SER A 225 -29.56 13.26 20.97
C SER A 225 -28.43 14.29 21.06
N ILE A 226 -28.64 15.35 21.85
CA ILE A 226 -27.63 16.39 22.08
C ILE A 226 -26.33 15.77 22.62
N LEU A 227 -26.42 14.73 23.46
CA LEU A 227 -25.29 14.04 24.10
C LEU A 227 -24.22 13.52 23.11
N ALA A 228 -24.60 13.00 21.94
CA ALA A 228 -23.62 12.57 20.93
C ALA A 228 -23.03 13.75 20.15
N VAL A 229 -23.82 14.84 20.00
CA VAL A 229 -23.40 16.07 19.35
C VAL A 229 -22.43 16.89 20.23
N THR A 230 -22.44 16.67 21.55
CA THR A 230 -21.55 17.33 22.53
C THR A 230 -20.56 16.35 23.19
N ALA A 231 -20.34 15.17 22.62
CA ALA A 231 -19.45 14.16 23.22
C ALA A 231 -17.96 14.60 23.17
N SER A 232 -17.23 14.38 24.26
CA SER A 232 -15.79 14.67 24.41
C SER A 232 -15.12 13.63 25.33
N PRO A 233 -13.83 13.29 25.13
CA PRO A 233 -13.06 12.47 26.07
C PRO A 233 -12.66 13.25 27.33
N PRO A 234 -12.34 12.56 28.45
CA PRO A 234 -12.05 13.17 29.75
C PRO A 234 -10.99 14.28 29.77
N HIS A 235 -10.02 14.26 28.84
CA HIS A 235 -8.94 15.24 28.74
C HIS A 235 -8.99 16.12 27.49
N SER A 236 -10.18 16.44 26.96
CA SER A 236 -10.34 17.39 25.84
C SER A 236 -11.32 18.53 26.13
N VAL A 237 -10.91 19.76 25.79
CA VAL A 237 -11.79 20.94 25.69
C VAL A 237 -12.54 21.01 24.35
N LEU A 238 -12.24 20.10 23.41
CA LEU A 238 -12.99 19.99 22.15
C LEU A 238 -14.19 19.09 22.37
N GLU A 239 -15.35 19.50 21.87
CA GLU A 239 -16.58 18.71 21.92
C GLU A 239 -17.08 18.40 20.51
N GLY A 240 -17.80 17.29 20.36
CA GLY A 240 -18.61 16.97 19.20
C GLY A 240 -17.85 17.03 17.88
N TRP A 241 -18.32 17.88 16.96
CA TRP A 241 -17.71 18.09 15.65
C TRP A 241 -16.24 18.54 15.70
N ALA A 242 -15.85 19.36 16.68
CA ALA A 242 -14.46 19.80 16.82
C ALA A 242 -13.57 18.63 17.25
N TRP A 243 -14.02 17.86 18.25
CA TRP A 243 -13.35 16.65 18.71
C TRP A 243 -13.23 15.59 17.60
N VAL A 244 -14.33 15.28 16.91
CA VAL A 244 -14.33 14.24 15.88
C VAL A 244 -13.53 14.65 14.63
N THR A 245 -13.47 15.95 14.32
CA THR A 245 -12.55 16.47 13.30
C THR A 245 -11.09 16.29 13.72
N PHE A 246 -10.75 16.60 14.97
CA PHE A 246 -9.41 16.33 15.51
C PHE A 246 -9.06 14.84 15.48
N LEU A 247 -10.00 13.97 15.91
CA LEU A 247 -9.87 12.50 15.88
C LEU A 247 -9.60 11.98 14.46
N ALA A 248 -10.39 12.42 13.47
CA ALA A 248 -10.21 12.07 12.07
C ALA A 248 -8.84 12.53 11.54
N CYS A 249 -8.41 13.75 11.88
CA CYS A 249 -7.09 14.28 11.55
C CYS A 249 -5.95 13.47 12.19
N ALA A 250 -6.06 13.11 13.47
CA ALA A 250 -5.06 12.32 14.20
C ALA A 250 -4.90 10.91 13.60
N LEU A 251 -6.01 10.22 13.33
CA LEU A 251 -6.02 8.91 12.66
C LEU A 251 -5.47 9.01 11.22
N THR A 252 -5.82 10.06 10.48
CA THR A 252 -5.29 10.34 9.14
C THR A 252 -3.77 10.55 9.19
N ALA A 253 -3.28 11.37 10.10
CA ALA A 253 -1.85 11.63 10.29
C ALA A 253 -1.08 10.35 10.63
N TYR A 254 -1.63 9.50 11.49
CA TYR A 254 -1.09 8.18 11.84
C TYR A 254 -1.01 7.23 10.63
N PHE A 255 -2.13 6.98 9.94
CA PHE A 255 -2.13 6.11 8.76
C PHE A 255 -1.33 6.70 7.59
N TRP A 256 -1.12 8.01 7.55
CA TRP A 256 -0.28 8.68 6.56
C TRP A 256 1.22 8.57 6.88
N SER A 257 1.64 8.80 8.13
CA SER A 257 3.06 8.77 8.53
C SER A 257 3.63 7.34 8.53
N THR A 258 2.81 6.34 8.83
CA THR A 258 3.19 4.92 8.78
C THR A 258 3.57 4.46 7.36
N VAL A 259 3.02 5.07 6.30
CA VAL A 259 3.34 4.71 4.90
C VAL A 259 4.82 4.94 4.52
N PRO A 260 5.40 6.14 4.65
CA PRO A 260 6.83 6.33 4.39
C PRO A 260 7.70 5.53 5.36
N TYR A 261 7.29 5.40 6.63
CA TYR A 261 8.00 4.56 7.59
C TYR A 261 8.10 3.09 7.13
N VAL A 262 6.98 2.43 6.82
CA VAL A 262 6.97 1.04 6.32
C VAL A 262 7.73 0.93 4.99
N LYS A 263 7.68 1.95 4.12
CA LYS A 263 8.51 1.99 2.91
C LYS A 263 10.01 1.92 3.25
N THR A 264 10.50 2.64 4.26
CA THR A 264 11.92 2.59 4.69
C THR A 264 12.34 1.23 5.26
N LEU A 265 11.42 0.35 5.64
CA LEU A 265 11.74 -1.02 6.10
C LEU A 265 11.66 -2.07 4.97
N VAL A 266 10.78 -1.88 3.99
CA VAL A 266 10.48 -2.92 2.99
C VAL A 266 11.13 -2.68 1.64
N ARG A 267 10.86 -1.53 1.00
CA ARG A 267 11.21 -1.26 -0.41
C ARG A 267 12.28 -0.19 -0.58
N GLU A 268 12.21 0.85 0.23
CA GLU A 268 13.04 2.07 0.14
C GLU A 268 14.19 2.06 1.18
N ARG A 269 14.66 0.87 1.59
CA ARG A 269 15.59 0.69 2.72
C ARG A 269 16.85 1.53 2.63
N SER A 270 17.46 1.61 1.46
CA SER A 270 18.69 2.37 1.21
C SER A 270 18.46 3.87 0.95
N SER A 271 17.22 4.29 0.69
CA SER A 271 16.93 5.68 0.31
C SER A 271 17.06 6.62 1.52
N ARG A 272 18.05 7.52 1.47
CA ARG A 272 18.20 8.60 2.47
C ARG A 272 16.99 9.54 2.45
N GLY A 273 16.49 9.90 1.26
CA GLY A 273 15.33 10.78 1.10
C GLY A 273 14.06 10.23 1.76
N TYR A 274 13.74 8.94 1.57
CA TYR A 274 12.57 8.34 2.24
C TYR A 274 12.73 8.26 3.76
N LEU A 275 13.96 8.06 4.29
CA LEU A 275 14.18 8.10 5.74
C LEU A 275 13.98 9.51 6.29
N VAL A 276 14.60 10.52 5.67
CA VAL A 276 14.47 11.92 6.08
C VAL A 276 13.00 12.35 6.04
N PHE A 277 12.28 12.06 4.95
CA PHE A 277 10.85 12.33 4.83
C PHE A 277 10.03 11.62 5.92
N SER A 278 10.31 10.33 6.19
CA SER A 278 9.63 9.59 7.26
C SER A 278 9.89 10.19 8.63
N VAL A 279 11.13 10.55 8.97
CA VAL A 279 11.48 11.10 10.28
C VAL A 279 10.90 12.49 10.45
N LEU A 280 11.05 13.38 9.46
CA LEU A 280 10.46 14.73 9.50
C LEU A 280 8.94 14.70 9.66
N ALA A 281 8.24 13.79 8.96
CA ALA A 281 6.81 13.59 9.14
C ALA A 281 6.44 13.28 10.60
N HIS A 282 7.12 12.33 11.25
CA HIS A 282 6.82 11.97 12.64
C HIS A 282 7.21 13.08 13.61
N VAL A 283 8.34 13.78 13.40
CA VAL A 283 8.75 14.93 14.22
C VAL A 283 7.71 16.05 14.16
N VAL A 284 7.28 16.44 12.96
CA VAL A 284 6.25 17.50 12.78
C VAL A 284 4.94 17.12 13.45
N ILE A 285 4.49 15.86 13.31
CA ILE A 285 3.25 15.42 13.96
C ILE A 285 3.42 15.32 15.49
N THR A 286 4.61 14.96 15.99
CA THR A 286 4.92 14.97 17.44
C THR A 286 4.82 16.39 18.01
N ILE A 287 5.38 17.38 17.32
CA ILE A 287 5.29 18.80 17.71
C ILE A 287 3.83 19.25 17.68
N GLY A 288 3.10 18.93 16.60
CA GLY A 288 1.67 19.25 16.48
C GLY A 288 0.82 18.62 17.60
N ALA A 289 1.04 17.35 17.93
CA ALA A 289 0.38 16.68 19.05
C ALA A 289 0.73 17.32 20.41
N GLY A 290 1.97 17.80 20.58
CA GLY A 290 2.39 18.56 21.75
C GLY A 290 1.65 19.88 21.87
N MET A 291 1.53 20.63 20.77
CA MET A 291 0.76 21.88 20.72
C MET A 291 -0.73 21.65 21.01
N CYS A 292 -1.32 20.56 20.48
CA CYS A 292 -2.72 20.20 20.76
C CYS A 292 -2.93 19.84 22.23
N ALA A 293 -2.01 19.09 22.85
CA ALA A 293 -2.08 18.79 24.28
C ALA A 293 -1.93 20.04 25.16
N LEU A 294 -1.03 20.98 24.79
CA LEU A 294 -0.89 22.28 25.46
C LEU A 294 -2.13 23.17 25.31
N ALA A 295 -2.87 23.05 24.19
CA ALA A 295 -4.16 23.70 23.99
C ALA A 295 -5.33 22.97 24.67
N GLY A 296 -5.09 21.88 25.40
CA GLY A 296 -6.11 21.07 26.06
C GLY A 296 -6.98 20.23 25.11
N TRP A 297 -6.58 20.04 23.85
CA TRP A 297 -7.39 19.33 22.85
C TRP A 297 -7.31 17.80 22.96
N CYS A 298 -6.30 17.28 23.66
CA CYS A 298 -6.08 15.84 23.83
C CYS A 298 -5.21 15.55 25.06
N SER A 299 -5.31 14.33 25.58
CA SER A 299 -4.43 13.84 26.65
C SER A 299 -2.92 13.97 26.31
N PRO A 300 -2.07 14.27 27.31
CA PRO A 300 -0.61 14.33 27.13
C PRO A 300 0.00 12.98 26.73
N LEU A 301 -0.74 11.87 26.81
CA LEU A 301 -0.33 10.58 26.28
C LEU A 301 -0.16 10.59 24.75
N LEU A 302 -0.85 11.47 24.01
CA LEU A 302 -0.77 11.55 22.56
C LEU A 302 0.61 12.02 22.05
N PRO A 303 1.18 13.16 22.50
CA PRO A 303 2.56 13.52 22.16
C PRO A 303 3.59 12.51 22.67
N ILE A 304 3.37 11.84 23.80
CA ILE A 304 4.27 10.78 24.30
C ILE A 304 4.28 9.58 23.34
N LEU A 305 3.11 9.14 22.85
CA LEU A 305 3.00 8.09 21.83
C LEU A 305 3.69 8.52 20.53
N TRP A 306 3.46 9.75 20.07
CA TRP A 306 4.13 10.27 18.87
C TRP A 306 5.65 10.39 19.01
N LEU A 307 6.17 10.72 20.18
CA LEU A 307 7.60 10.69 20.48
C LEU A 307 8.16 9.26 20.35
N ALA A 308 7.47 8.27 20.91
CA ALA A 308 7.84 6.87 20.75
C ALA A 308 7.79 6.42 19.28
N LEU A 309 6.84 6.91 18.48
CA LEU A 309 6.77 6.65 17.04
C LEU A 309 7.88 7.34 16.24
N THR A 310 8.30 8.55 16.64
CA THR A 310 9.47 9.22 16.08
C THR A 310 10.75 8.44 16.37
N VAL A 311 10.96 8.00 17.61
CA VAL A 311 12.08 7.12 17.99
C VAL A 311 12.05 5.82 17.18
N ARG A 312 10.89 5.18 17.04
CA ARG A 312 10.68 3.97 16.22
C ARG A 312 11.03 4.21 14.73
N ALA A 313 10.64 5.35 14.18
CA ALA A 313 10.90 5.74 12.79
C ALA A 313 12.39 6.01 12.49
N ILE A 314 13.20 6.30 13.52
CA ILE A 314 14.66 6.43 13.42
C ILE A 314 15.33 5.07 13.69
N ALA A 315 15.03 4.45 14.83
CA ALA A 315 15.78 3.33 15.37
C ALA A 315 15.69 2.06 14.53
N LEU A 316 14.49 1.67 14.06
CA LEU A 316 14.32 0.43 13.29
C LEU A 316 14.95 0.51 11.89
N PRO A 317 14.78 1.60 11.11
CA PRO A 317 15.53 1.76 9.85
C PRO A 317 17.04 1.89 10.07
N ALA A 318 17.51 2.58 11.11
CA ALA A 318 18.93 2.71 11.41
C ALA A 318 19.57 1.35 11.78
N TRP A 319 18.90 0.55 12.62
CA TRP A 319 19.31 -0.81 12.96
C TRP A 319 19.35 -1.72 11.72
N SER A 320 18.32 -1.68 10.87
CA SER A 320 18.26 -2.48 9.64
C SER A 320 19.37 -2.12 8.66
N ARG A 321 19.76 -0.83 8.59
CA ARG A 321 20.91 -0.35 7.80
C ARG A 321 22.25 -0.80 8.39
N ARG A 322 22.46 -0.61 9.70
CA ARG A 322 23.72 -0.97 10.40
C ARG A 322 24.02 -2.48 10.37
N THR A 323 22.98 -3.31 10.52
CA THR A 323 23.12 -4.77 10.60
C THR A 323 22.96 -5.49 9.26
N GLY A 324 22.47 -4.81 8.22
CA GLY A 324 22.03 -5.41 6.96
C GLY A 324 20.78 -6.33 7.07
N LYS A 325 20.29 -6.59 8.29
CA LYS A 325 19.18 -7.52 8.54
C LYS A 325 17.84 -6.88 8.16
N ARG A 326 16.95 -7.68 7.58
CA ARG A 326 15.59 -7.26 7.19
C ARG A 326 14.64 -7.45 8.36
N VAL A 327 13.85 -6.44 8.69
CA VAL A 327 12.70 -6.62 9.60
C VAL A 327 11.66 -7.52 8.92
N ALA A 328 11.21 -8.55 9.62
CA ALA A 328 10.24 -9.49 9.06
C ALA A 328 8.87 -8.81 8.84
N PRO A 329 8.17 -9.04 7.71
CA PRO A 329 6.87 -8.44 7.44
C PRO A 329 5.82 -8.73 8.52
N LYS A 330 5.89 -9.92 9.15
CA LYS A 330 5.05 -10.29 10.31
C LYS A 330 5.28 -9.34 11.50
N THR A 331 6.53 -9.03 11.84
CA THR A 331 6.89 -8.12 12.94
C THR A 331 6.42 -6.70 12.67
N ILE A 332 6.56 -6.22 11.42
CA ILE A 332 6.00 -4.93 11.00
C ILE A 332 4.48 -4.93 11.26
N GLY A 333 3.76 -5.92 10.71
CA GLY A 333 2.31 -6.03 10.87
C GLY A 333 1.83 -6.05 12.33
N TRP A 334 2.45 -6.87 13.20
CA TRP A 334 2.08 -6.88 14.63
C TRP A 334 2.38 -5.58 15.35
N SER A 335 3.50 -4.91 15.03
CA SER A 335 3.80 -3.61 15.63
C SER A 335 2.85 -2.50 15.15
N GLU A 336 2.35 -2.55 13.92
CA GLU A 336 1.27 -1.65 13.47
C GLU A 336 -0.05 -1.93 14.21
N VAL A 337 -0.40 -3.19 14.48
CA VAL A 337 -1.61 -3.53 15.28
C VAL A 337 -1.50 -2.98 16.70
N ILE A 338 -0.37 -3.21 17.38
CA ILE A 338 -0.13 -2.72 18.75
C ILE A 338 -0.20 -1.19 18.80
N VAL A 339 0.45 -0.50 17.87
CA VAL A 339 0.42 0.97 17.81
C VAL A 339 -0.99 1.49 17.47
N THR A 340 -1.74 0.80 16.62
CA THR A 340 -3.13 1.20 16.31
C THR A 340 -4.01 1.09 17.55
N ILE A 341 -3.88 0.02 18.34
CA ILE A 341 -4.59 -0.13 19.62
C ILE A 341 -4.16 0.97 20.61
N ALA A 342 -2.86 1.24 20.74
CA ALA A 342 -2.35 2.31 21.60
C ALA A 342 -2.87 3.70 21.19
N MET A 343 -2.89 4.00 19.88
CA MET A 343 -3.45 5.23 19.33
C MET A 343 -4.93 5.38 19.67
N LEU A 344 -5.71 4.29 19.58
CA LEU A 344 -7.12 4.30 19.96
C LEU A 344 -7.32 4.55 21.46
N LEU A 345 -6.59 3.84 22.32
CA LEU A 345 -6.69 4.04 23.78
C LEU A 345 -6.34 5.47 24.18
N VAL A 346 -5.26 6.02 23.61
CA VAL A 346 -4.78 7.38 23.88
C VAL A 346 -5.73 8.46 23.34
N LEU A 347 -6.54 8.15 22.33
CA LEU A 347 -7.58 9.05 21.82
C LEU A 347 -8.93 8.90 22.55
N HIS A 348 -9.10 7.95 23.48
CA HIS A 348 -10.33 7.79 24.27
C HIS A 348 -10.20 8.34 25.71
N VAL A 349 -8.99 8.68 26.15
CA VAL A 349 -8.65 9.12 27.51
C VAL A 349 -8.32 10.60 27.50
#